data_AF-A0A966T130-F1
#
_entry.id   AF-A0A966T130-F1
#
_cell.length_a   1.000
_cell.length_b   1.000
_cell.length_c   1.000
_cell.angle_alpha   90.00
_cell.angle_beta   90.00
_cell.angle_gamma   90.00
#
_symmetry.space_group_name_H-M   'P 1'
#
loop_
_entity.id
_entity.type
_entity.pdbx_description
1 polymer ?
#
loop_
_entity_poly.entity_id
_entity_poly.type
_entity_poly.pdbx_seq_one_letter_code
_entity_poly.pdbx_strand_id
1 'polypeptide(L)'
;MKVTAYFQEVVRRKRPTIKTAWIARVLETPLEERQQSDGRYALWGQVPEAQNRVLRVITLDDRETVHNAFFDRGFLRRNPASRTDPSTRGPLAP
;
A
#
# COMPACT_ATOMS: atom_id res chain seq x y z
N MET A 1 8.04 -7.83 12.54
CA MET A 1 7.60 -8.14 11.16
C MET A 1 7.70 -9.63 10.91
N LYS A 2 6.57 -10.29 10.71
CA LYS A 2 6.52 -11.70 10.26
C LYS A 2 6.47 -11.74 8.73
N VAL A 3 7.07 -12.78 8.15
CA VAL A 3 7.09 -12.99 6.69
C VAL A 3 6.83 -14.46 6.40
N THR A 4 6.16 -14.75 5.29
CA THR A 4 6.01 -16.14 4.83
C THR A 4 7.33 -16.66 4.22
N ALA A 5 7.49 -17.98 4.17
CA ALA A 5 8.60 -18.61 3.44
C ALA A 5 8.64 -18.15 1.97
N TYR A 6 7.46 -18.08 1.33
CA TYR A 6 7.30 -17.53 -0.01
C TYR A 6 7.87 -16.11 -0.15
N PHE A 7 7.62 -15.24 0.83
CA PHE A 7 8.17 -13.89 0.83
C PHE A 7 9.70 -13.90 0.90
N GLN A 8 10.27 -14.68 1.83
CA GLN A 8 11.72 -14.76 2.02
C GLN A 8 12.44 -15.32 0.80
N GLU A 9 11.91 -16.39 0.21
CA GLU A 9 12.60 -17.15 -0.84
C GLU A 9 12.33 -16.58 -2.24
N VAL A 10 11.11 -16.13 -2.51
CA VAL A 10 10.69 -15.70 -3.85
C VAL A 10 10.69 -14.18 -3.98
N VAL A 11 10.02 -13.48 -3.05
CA VAL A 11 9.83 -12.03 -3.19
C VAL A 11 11.15 -11.27 -3.01
N ARG A 12 11.97 -11.65 -2.01
CA ARG A 12 13.29 -11.01 -1.83
C ARG A 12 14.22 -11.23 -3.03
N ARG A 13 14.17 -12.41 -3.67
CA ARG A 13 14.98 -12.71 -4.86
C ARG A 13 14.48 -11.98 -6.11
N LYS A 14 13.16 -11.94 -6.33
CA LYS A 14 12.57 -11.26 -7.49
C LYS A 14 12.59 -9.73 -7.38
N ARG A 15 12.64 -9.18 -6.17
CA ARG A 15 12.54 -7.74 -5.90
C ARG A 15 13.60 -7.28 -4.89
N PRO A 16 14.90 -7.43 -5.21
CA PRO A 16 15.99 -7.06 -4.30
C PRO A 16 16.02 -5.56 -3.97
N THR A 17 15.33 -4.74 -4.77
CA THR A 17 15.23 -3.30 -4.55
C THR A 17 14.32 -2.93 -3.38
N ILE A 18 13.42 -3.81 -2.93
CA ILE A 18 12.51 -3.54 -1.82
C ILE A 18 13.21 -3.84 -0.51
N LYS A 19 13.45 -2.80 0.29
CA LYS A 19 14.07 -2.94 1.61
C LYS A 19 13.05 -3.36 2.67
N THR A 20 13.48 -4.22 3.59
CA THR A 20 12.66 -4.64 4.74
C THR A 20 12.23 -3.44 5.59
N ALA A 21 13.09 -2.43 5.74
CA ALA A 21 12.76 -1.20 6.47
C ALA A 21 11.53 -0.46 5.89
N TRP A 22 11.38 -0.47 4.57
CA TRP A 22 10.21 0.14 3.93
C TRP A 22 8.94 -0.65 4.22
N ILE A 23 9.02 -1.98 4.21
CA ILE A 23 7.89 -2.84 4.53
C ILE A 23 7.46 -2.64 5.98
N ALA A 24 8.42 -2.64 6.92
CA ALA A 24 8.16 -2.36 8.33
C ALA A 24 7.44 -1.01 8.50
N ARG A 25 7.94 0.04 7.85
CA ARG A 25 7.28 1.36 7.87
C ARG A 25 5.84 1.32 7.35
N VAL A 26 5.56 0.58 6.28
CA VAL A 26 4.18 0.45 5.75
C VAL A 26 3.29 -0.33 6.72
N LEU A 27 3.83 -1.31 7.45
CA LEU A 27 3.07 -2.04 8.49
C LEU A 27 2.77 -1.16 9.70
N GLU A 28 3.74 -0.34 10.13
CA GLU A 28 3.60 0.55 11.30
C GLU A 28 2.75 1.78 11.01
N THR A 29 2.86 2.33 9.80
CA THR A 29 2.13 3.55 9.41
C THR A 29 1.69 3.47 7.94
N PRO A 30 0.66 2.65 7.64
CA PRO A 30 0.08 2.60 6.31
C PRO A 30 -0.66 3.92 6.00
N LEU A 31 -0.53 4.38 4.76
CA LEU A 31 -1.34 5.48 4.22
C LEU A 31 -2.77 5.04 3.92
N GLU A 32 -2.93 3.83 3.40
CA GLU A 32 -4.23 3.22 3.14
C GLU A 32 -4.14 1.73 3.51
N GLU A 33 -5.22 1.21 4.08
CA GLU A 33 -5.41 -0.21 4.29
C GLU A 33 -6.70 -0.66 3.61
N ARG A 34 -6.69 -1.86 3.02
CA ARG A 34 -7.88 -2.45 2.41
C ARG A 34 -7.89 -3.95 2.63
N GLN A 35 -8.98 -4.44 3.18
CA GLN A 35 -9.25 -5.87 3.24
C GLN A 35 -9.71 -6.37 1.87
N GLN A 36 -9.13 -7.48 1.44
CA GLN A 36 -9.55 -8.21 0.24
C GLN A 36 -10.58 -9.27 0.62
N SER A 37 -11.41 -9.68 -0.35
CA SER A 37 -12.42 -10.73 -0.16
C SER A 37 -11.84 -12.11 0.22
N ASP A 38 -10.55 -12.34 -0.03
CA ASP A 38 -9.79 -13.55 0.36
C ASP A 38 -9.28 -13.51 1.82
N GLY A 39 -9.64 -12.48 2.60
CA GLY A 39 -9.17 -12.31 3.99
C GLY A 39 -7.76 -11.71 4.12
N ARG A 40 -7.11 -11.35 3.01
CA ARG A 40 -5.81 -10.68 3.01
C ARG A 40 -5.96 -9.17 3.17
N TYR A 41 -4.93 -8.52 3.69
CA TYR A 41 -4.89 -7.06 3.77
C TYR A 41 -3.86 -6.50 2.79
N ALA A 42 -4.26 -5.46 2.07
CA ALA A 42 -3.39 -4.65 1.26
C ALA A 42 -3.13 -3.33 1.99
N LEU A 43 -1.86 -3.07 2.29
CA LEU A 43 -1.38 -1.88 2.97
C LEU A 43 -0.55 -1.07 1.98
N TRP A 44 -0.83 0.21 1.83
CA TRP A 44 -0.05 1.11 1.00
C TRP A 44 0.72 2.07 1.88
N GLY A 45 1.98 2.33 1.57
CA GLY A 45 2.77 3.34 2.25
C GLY A 45 3.77 4.00 1.31
N GLN A 46 3.96 5.30 1.46
CA GLN A 46 4.88 6.05 0.63
C GLN A 46 6.31 5.82 1.13
N VAL A 47 7.20 5.64 0.18
CA VAL A 47 8.63 5.41 0.42
C VAL A 47 9.39 6.58 -0.20
N PRO A 48 9.73 7.62 0.60
CA PRO A 48 10.47 8.78 0.10
C PRO A 48 11.81 8.41 -0.53
N GLU A 49 12.51 7.46 0.09
CA GLU A 49 13.80 6.92 -0.37
C GLU A 49 13.73 6.24 -1.75
N ALA A 50 12.53 5.84 -2.18
CA ALA A 50 12.30 5.22 -3.48
C ALA A 50 11.64 6.22 -4.44
N GLN A 51 12.08 7.49 -4.46
CA GLN A 51 11.52 8.56 -5.29
C GLN A 51 10.04 8.81 -4.98
N ASN A 52 9.68 8.85 -3.69
CA ASN A 52 8.29 9.05 -3.22
C ASN A 52 7.27 8.04 -3.80
N ARG A 53 7.74 6.85 -4.19
CA ARG A 53 6.88 5.79 -4.72
C ARG A 53 6.06 5.14 -3.61
N VAL A 54 4.88 4.65 -3.96
CA VAL A 54 4.02 3.93 -3.03
C VAL A 54 4.32 2.44 -3.08
N LEU A 55 4.67 1.88 -1.93
CA LEU A 55 4.85 0.46 -1.72
C LEU A 55 3.53 -0.15 -1.26
N ARG A 56 3.06 -1.17 -1.98
CA ARG A 56 1.93 -1.99 -1.58
C ARG A 56 2.44 -3.28 -0.95
N VAL A 57 2.06 -3.50 0.30
CA VAL A 57 2.39 -4.68 1.09
C VAL A 57 1.11 -5.50 1.27
N ILE A 58 1.16 -6.76 0.88
CA ILE A 58 0.06 -7.71 1.07
C ILE A 58 0.39 -8.56 2.28
N THR A 59 -0.45 -8.50 3.30
CA THR A 59 -0.36 -9.32 4.49
C THR A 59 -1.49 -10.34 4.53
N LEU A 60 -1.34 -11.35 5.37
CA LEU A 60 -2.43 -12.26 5.74
C LEU A 60 -3.46 -11.54 6.64
N ASP A 61 -4.47 -12.27 7.08
CA ASP A 61 -5.56 -11.79 7.95
C ASP A 61 -5.06 -11.13 9.25
N ASP A 62 -3.95 -11.62 9.80
CA ASP A 62 -3.30 -11.10 11.01
C ASP A 62 -2.65 -9.71 10.85
N ARG A 63 -2.62 -9.15 9.62
CA ARG A 63 -2.02 -7.84 9.28
C ARG A 63 -0.51 -7.69 9.56
N GLU A 64 0.12 -8.65 10.21
CA GLU A 64 1.56 -8.64 10.52
C GLU A 64 2.38 -9.52 9.57
N THR A 65 1.78 -10.61 9.07
CA THR A 65 2.48 -11.60 8.25
C THR A 65 2.49 -11.18 6.78
N VAL A 66 3.64 -10.72 6.30
CA VAL A 66 3.81 -10.27 4.92
C VAL A 66 3.91 -11.45 3.97
N HIS A 67 2.99 -11.49 3.01
CA HIS A 67 2.94 -12.47 1.94
C HIS A 67 3.62 -11.95 0.66
N ASN A 68 3.42 -10.68 0.30
CA ASN A 68 3.99 -10.08 -0.90
C ASN A 68 4.24 -8.58 -0.71
N ALA A 69 5.18 -7.99 -1.44
CA ALA A 69 5.41 -6.55 -1.46
C ALA A 69 5.88 -6.09 -2.84
N PHE A 70 5.30 -5.00 -3.36
CA PHE A 70 5.67 -4.42 -4.65
C PHE A 70 5.28 -2.95 -4.75
N PHE A 71 6.02 -2.19 -5.55
CA PHE A 71 5.69 -0.79 -5.81
C PHE A 71 4.44 -0.68 -6.69
N ASP A 72 3.44 0.04 -6.20
CA ASP A 72 2.21 0.36 -6.92
C ASP A 72 2.41 1.68 -7.66
N ARG A 73 2.55 1.60 -8.99
CA ARG A 73 2.73 2.78 -9.85
C ARG A 73 1.41 3.52 -10.13
N GLY A 74 0.27 2.89 -9.85
CA GLY A 74 -1.06 3.41 -10.11
C GLY A 74 -1.66 4.20 -8.95
N PHE A 75 -1.17 3.98 -7.71
CA PHE A 75 -1.69 4.67 -6.54
C PHE A 75 -1.57 6.20 -6.65
N LEU A 76 -0.43 6.72 -7.13
CA LEU A 76 -0.24 8.17 -7.31
C LEU A 76 -1.08 8.76 -8.46
N ARG A 77 -1.50 7.94 -9.44
CA ARG A 77 -2.46 8.37 -10.48
C ARG A 77 -3.90 8.39 -9.96
N ARG A 78 -4.19 7.63 -8.92
CA ARG A 78 -5.44 7.74 -8.15
C ARG A 78 -5.28 8.96 -7.25
N ASN A 79 -5.52 10.13 -7.83
CA ASN A 79 -5.43 11.41 -7.14
C ASN A 79 -6.16 11.33 -5.77
N PRO A 80 -5.46 11.42 -4.62
CA PRO A 80 -6.16 11.52 -3.33
C PRO A 80 -6.99 12.80 -3.22
N ALA A 81 -6.82 13.77 -4.13
CA ALA A 81 -7.70 14.95 -4.21
C ALA A 81 -9.10 14.65 -4.78
N SER A 82 -9.42 13.42 -5.17
CA SER A 82 -10.81 13.04 -5.53
C SER A 82 -11.66 12.59 -4.32
N ARG A 83 -11.17 12.75 -3.09
CA ARG A 83 -11.98 12.60 -1.86
C ARG A 83 -12.46 13.93 -1.26
N THR A 84 -12.32 15.02 -2.00
CA THR A 84 -13.08 16.26 -1.81
C THR A 84 -13.53 16.74 -3.18
N ASP A 85 -14.65 16.21 -3.67
CA ASP A 85 -15.52 17.00 -4.52
C ASP A 85 -16.66 17.55 -3.65
N PRO A 86 -16.62 18.83 -3.24
CA PRO A 86 -17.81 19.54 -2.82
C PRO A 86 -18.55 20.19 -4.00
N SER A 87 -18.29 19.81 -5.27
CA SER A 87 -18.93 20.39 -6.46
C SER A 87 -20.29 19.76 -6.77
N THR A 88 -21.09 19.49 -5.74
CA THR A 88 -22.55 19.38 -5.86
C THR A 88 -23.23 20.45 -5.00
N ARG A 89 -22.84 21.71 -5.20
CA ARG A 89 -23.71 22.86 -4.97
C ARG A 89 -23.50 23.85 -6.10
N GLY A 90 -24.17 23.59 -7.22
CA GLY A 90 -24.55 24.68 -8.12
C GLY A 90 -25.51 25.62 -7.37
N PRO A 91 -25.39 26.94 -7.54
CA PRO A 91 -26.25 27.89 -6.85
C PRO A 91 -27.71 27.66 -7.26
N LEU A 92 -28.59 27.63 -6.26
CA LEU A 92 -29.99 28.03 -6.43
C LEU A 92 -29.96 29.44 -7.04
N ALA A 93 -30.60 29.60 -8.19
CA ALA A 93 -30.87 30.90 -8.80
C ALA A 93 -32.36 30.93 -9.22
N PRO A 94 -32.97 32.12 -9.23
CA PRO A 94 -34.16 32.46 -8.46
C PRO A 94 -35.48 31.89 -8.97
#